data_AF-A0A9X2SW62-F1
#
_entry.id   AF-A0A9X2SW62-F1
#
_cell.length_a   1.000
_cell.length_b   1.000
_cell.length_c   1.000
_cell.angle_alpha   90.00
_cell.angle_beta   90.00
_cell.angle_gamma   90.00
#
_symmetry.space_group_name_H-M   'P 1'
#
loop_
_entity.id
_entity.type
_entity.pdbx_description
1 polymer ?
#
loop_
_entity_poly.entity_id
_entity_poly.type
_entity_poly.pdbx_seq_one_letter_code
_entity_poly.pdbx_strand_id
1 'polypeptide(L)'
;MSLFLDLRKHGKLAEKRNPMYEKSKFGKFWMYFMFVFWAGYLIFFGTTFAFAFDGGATEAYHVMNSGLIFVLVLDFLIRLPFQKTPTQEVKPYLLLPIKRNRLIDFLLIRSALDGFNLFWLFLFVPFSIITVTKFYGISGVLTYCIGIWLLMVFNNYWFLLCRTLMGERIWWLALPAVVYGGIAAALFIPDNSPLFDCFVNLGEGFITGNILSFIGVLVAIALMWFINRTLMQKLIYNELNKVEDTRIKHVSEYKFLDRYGEIGEYMRLELKLLLRNKICKRSLYSITGVVIMFSCIISFSDIYDGGMRDFFVLYNYIIFGIMFLSGLMSYEGNYIDGLMSRKESIYSLLRAKYILYSIALLIPTILMIPGMVTGKVSVLGCIAWLIFIPGAVYCCLFQLAVYNNKTTDLNSKMTSRQNIGTGLQNLIAGGAFGIPLLLLFALNTIFGKEVTPWILIGIGVAFIATSKFWLMNVYHRLMKRRYKNMEGFRDSRQK
;
A
#
# COMPACT_ATOMS: atom_id res chain seq x y z
N MET A 1 -28.07 20.91 -1.13
CA MET A 1 -27.58 20.58 0.23
C MET A 1 -28.09 19.22 0.72
N SER A 2 -29.36 18.86 0.47
CA SER A 2 -29.94 17.54 0.82
C SER A 2 -29.12 16.35 0.31
N LEU A 3 -28.77 16.34 -0.99
CA LEU A 3 -28.05 15.22 -1.60
C LEU A 3 -26.66 14.96 -1.00
N PHE A 4 -25.94 16.01 -0.57
CA PHE A 4 -24.65 15.85 0.08
C PHE A 4 -24.79 15.19 1.47
N LEU A 5 -25.77 15.64 2.25
CA LEU A 5 -26.08 15.08 3.56
C LEU A 5 -26.55 13.63 3.44
N ASP A 6 -27.35 13.33 2.43
CA ASP A 6 -27.81 11.98 2.13
C ASP A 6 -26.64 11.08 1.75
N LEU A 7 -25.74 11.51 0.84
CA LEU A 7 -24.53 10.75 0.50
C LEU A 7 -23.66 10.48 1.74
N ARG A 8 -23.51 11.47 2.63
CA ARG A 8 -22.78 11.29 3.90
C ARG A 8 -23.48 10.29 4.82
N LYS A 9 -24.82 10.31 4.89
CA LYS A 9 -25.64 9.36 5.64
C LYS A 9 -25.53 7.95 5.07
N HIS A 10 -25.60 7.80 3.74
CA HIS A 10 -25.39 6.53 3.05
C HIS A 10 -24.00 5.95 3.35
N GLY A 11 -22.94 6.78 3.34
CA GLY A 11 -21.60 6.33 3.73
C GLY A 11 -21.54 5.79 5.16
N LYS A 12 -22.12 6.52 6.13
CA LYS A 12 -22.19 6.07 7.53
C LYS A 12 -23.01 4.78 7.70
N LEU A 13 -24.14 4.69 7.00
CA LEU A 13 -25.03 3.52 7.07
C LEU A 13 -24.41 2.29 6.39
N ALA A 14 -23.72 2.46 5.25
CA ALA A 14 -23.00 1.39 4.57
C ALA A 14 -21.91 0.80 5.48
N GLU A 15 -21.25 1.64 6.27
CA GLU A 15 -20.27 1.17 7.24
C GLU A 15 -20.93 0.39 8.38
N LYS A 16 -22.04 0.89 8.96
CA LYS A 16 -22.76 0.23 10.06
C LYS A 16 -23.43 -1.09 9.64
N ARG A 17 -23.97 -1.15 8.43
CA ARG A 17 -24.65 -2.35 7.87
C ARG A 17 -23.67 -3.44 7.43
N ASN A 18 -22.37 -3.16 7.46
CA ASN A 18 -21.37 -4.16 7.11
C ASN A 18 -21.42 -5.30 8.14
N PRO A 19 -21.72 -6.55 7.77
CA PRO A 19 -21.78 -7.68 8.71
C PRO A 19 -20.46 -7.91 9.46
N MET A 20 -19.37 -7.36 8.94
CA MET A 20 -18.04 -7.36 9.55
C MET A 20 -17.77 -6.16 10.48
N TYR A 21 -18.75 -5.28 10.73
CA TYR A 21 -18.60 -4.08 11.57
C TYR A 21 -18.10 -4.47 12.96
N GLU A 22 -18.65 -5.53 13.53
CA GLU A 22 -18.27 -6.02 14.86
C GLU A 22 -16.85 -6.58 14.90
N LYS A 23 -16.47 -7.39 13.90
CA LYS A 23 -15.10 -7.91 13.75
C LYS A 23 -14.08 -6.79 13.48
N SER A 24 -14.53 -5.60 13.04
CA SER A 24 -13.69 -4.43 12.80
C SER A 24 -13.55 -3.48 14.00
N LYS A 25 -14.27 -3.71 15.12
CA LYS A 25 -14.23 -2.81 16.30
C LYS A 25 -12.80 -2.62 16.83
N PHE A 26 -12.03 -3.70 16.96
CA PHE A 26 -10.62 -3.62 17.35
C PHE A 26 -9.78 -2.83 16.32
N GLY A 27 -10.00 -3.06 15.02
CA GLY A 27 -9.30 -2.32 13.97
C GLY A 27 -9.63 -0.83 13.95
N LYS A 28 -10.85 -0.44 14.34
CA LYS A 28 -11.24 0.96 14.51
C LYS A 28 -10.57 1.57 15.72
N PHE A 29 -10.61 0.89 16.87
CA PHE A 29 -9.89 1.33 18.06
C PHE A 29 -8.40 1.55 17.76
N TRP A 30 -7.76 0.58 17.09
CA TRP A 30 -6.35 0.69 16.67
C TRP A 30 -6.11 1.86 15.71
N MET A 31 -7.02 2.10 14.76
CA MET A 31 -6.93 3.24 13.83
C MET A 31 -7.07 4.58 14.56
N TYR A 32 -8.00 4.71 15.50
CA TYR A 32 -8.15 5.92 16.32
C TYR A 32 -6.93 6.12 17.22
N PHE A 33 -6.44 5.07 17.86
CA PHE A 33 -5.22 5.12 18.68
C PHE A 33 -4.01 5.57 17.84
N MET A 34 -3.82 4.98 16.66
CA MET A 34 -2.76 5.38 15.73
C MET A 34 -2.91 6.83 15.27
N PHE A 35 -4.14 7.28 14.98
CA PHE A 35 -4.39 8.67 14.62
C PHE A 35 -4.01 9.64 15.74
N VAL A 36 -4.42 9.35 16.98
CA VAL A 36 -4.05 10.18 18.16
C VAL A 36 -2.54 10.16 18.39
N PHE A 37 -1.90 8.99 18.28
CA PHE A 37 -0.45 8.84 18.41
C PHE A 37 0.30 9.70 17.38
N TRP A 38 -0.08 9.61 16.09
CA TRP A 38 0.52 10.42 15.03
C TRP A 38 0.23 11.92 15.18
N ALA A 39 -0.97 12.30 15.63
CA ALA A 39 -1.30 13.69 15.90
C ALA A 39 -0.42 14.25 17.03
N GLY A 40 -0.22 13.50 18.12
CA GLY A 40 0.69 13.88 19.21
C GLY A 40 2.14 14.01 18.75
N TYR A 41 2.60 13.09 17.91
CA TYR A 41 3.94 13.15 17.31
C TYR A 41 4.09 14.40 16.43
N LEU A 42 3.14 14.69 15.55
CA LEU A 42 3.18 15.88 14.70
C LEU A 42 3.18 17.19 15.51
N ILE A 43 2.43 17.25 16.62
CA ILE A 43 2.46 18.40 17.53
C ILE A 43 3.85 18.56 18.14
N PHE A 44 4.45 17.46 18.62
CA PHE A 44 5.80 17.46 19.15
C PHE A 44 6.83 17.92 18.12
N PHE A 45 6.77 17.43 16.87
CA PHE A 45 7.64 17.93 15.81
C PHE A 45 7.41 19.40 15.49
N GLY A 46 6.15 19.84 15.47
CA GLY A 46 5.80 21.25 15.26
C GLY A 46 6.43 22.18 16.30
N THR A 47 6.43 21.78 17.59
CA THR A 47 7.07 22.57 18.65
C THR A 47 8.59 22.46 18.60
N THR A 48 9.16 21.26 18.41
CA THR A 48 10.62 21.09 18.29
C THR A 48 11.19 21.88 17.13
N PHE A 49 10.55 21.88 15.96
CA PHE A 49 10.99 22.68 14.81
C PHE A 49 10.90 24.17 15.10
N ALA A 50 9.86 24.63 15.80
CA ALA A 50 9.75 26.03 16.18
C ALA A 50 10.92 26.51 17.05
N PHE A 51 11.39 25.68 17.99
CA PHE A 51 12.54 26.00 18.84
C PHE A 51 13.89 25.78 18.15
N ALA A 52 14.02 24.73 17.34
CA ALA A 52 15.27 24.40 16.64
C ALA A 52 15.68 25.49 15.64
N PHE A 53 14.70 26.19 15.06
CA PHE A 53 14.95 27.26 14.09
C PHE A 53 14.98 28.67 14.70
N ASP A 54 14.74 28.83 16.02
CA ASP A 54 14.76 30.14 16.71
C ASP A 54 16.18 30.72 16.85
N GLY A 55 17.23 29.97 16.49
CA GLY A 55 18.65 30.37 16.59
C GLY A 55 19.43 30.50 15.28
N GLY A 56 18.77 30.40 14.11
CA GLY A 56 19.41 30.50 12.79
C GLY A 56 19.43 31.92 12.20
N ALA A 57 20.25 32.15 11.17
CA ALA A 57 20.35 33.44 10.45
C ALA A 57 19.11 33.79 9.58
N THR A 58 18.22 32.82 9.36
CA THR A 58 16.96 32.96 8.59
C THR A 58 15.77 32.67 9.51
N GLU A 59 14.70 33.44 9.41
CA GLU A 59 13.55 33.30 10.30
C GLU A 59 12.90 31.91 10.17
N ALA A 60 12.47 31.35 11.30
CA ALA A 60 12.02 29.96 11.39
C ALA A 60 10.90 29.61 10.39
N TYR A 61 10.00 30.54 10.09
CA TYR A 61 8.91 30.30 9.14
C TYR A 61 9.38 30.25 7.68
N HIS A 62 10.44 30.96 7.27
CA HIS A 62 10.98 30.83 5.91
C HIS A 62 11.59 29.44 5.71
N VAL A 63 12.27 28.90 6.72
CA VAL A 63 12.83 27.53 6.68
C VAL A 63 11.73 26.47 6.63
N MET A 64 10.63 26.66 7.36
CA MET A 64 9.49 25.76 7.28
C MET A 64 8.76 25.85 5.93
N ASN A 65 8.60 27.07 5.41
CA ASN A 65 7.94 27.31 4.12
C ASN A 65 8.75 26.74 2.95
N SER A 66 10.07 26.81 2.99
CA SER A 66 10.94 26.15 2.02
C SER A 66 10.75 24.62 2.06
N GLY A 67 10.58 24.05 3.27
CA GLY A 67 10.29 22.64 3.49
C GLY A 67 8.89 22.16 3.08
N LEU A 68 7.95 23.06 2.72
CA LEU A 68 6.56 22.69 2.39
C LEU A 68 6.47 21.67 1.25
N ILE A 69 7.39 21.73 0.28
CA ILE A 69 7.42 20.83 -0.86
C ILE A 69 7.59 19.36 -0.43
N PHE A 70 8.45 19.11 0.57
CA PHE A 70 8.66 17.78 1.13
C PHE A 70 7.43 17.29 1.86
N VAL A 71 6.76 18.18 2.60
CA VAL A 71 5.51 17.86 3.28
C VAL A 71 4.43 17.42 2.28
N LEU A 72 4.35 18.07 1.11
CA LEU A 72 3.38 17.70 0.06
C LEU A 72 3.69 16.35 -0.59
N VAL A 73 4.98 16.05 -0.82
CA VAL A 73 5.41 14.74 -1.31
C VAL A 73 5.05 13.66 -0.28
N LEU A 74 5.35 13.91 0.99
CA LEU A 74 5.08 12.98 2.08
C LEU A 74 3.56 12.77 2.24
N ASP A 75 2.77 13.83 2.19
CA ASP A 75 1.30 13.77 2.17
C ASP A 75 0.77 12.91 1.02
N PHE A 76 1.30 13.09 -0.19
CA PHE A 76 0.92 12.27 -1.34
C PHE A 76 1.23 10.78 -1.10
N LEU A 77 2.39 10.46 -0.54
CA LEU A 77 2.81 9.08 -0.26
C LEU A 77 1.94 8.43 0.83
N ILE A 78 1.66 9.15 1.92
CA ILE A 78 0.79 8.62 2.99
C ILE A 78 -0.63 8.39 2.44
N ARG A 79 -1.15 9.21 1.52
CA ARG A 79 -2.51 9.02 0.97
C ARG A 79 -2.68 7.75 0.14
N LEU A 80 -1.61 7.21 -0.46
CA LEU A 80 -1.66 6.02 -1.33
C LEU A 80 -2.40 4.84 -0.68
N PRO A 81 -2.04 4.39 0.54
CA PRO A 81 -2.74 3.31 1.23
C PRO A 81 -4.12 3.70 1.80
N PHE A 82 -4.32 4.95 2.24
CA PHE A 82 -5.48 5.29 3.09
C PHE A 82 -6.74 5.71 2.33
N GLN A 83 -6.62 6.46 1.24
CA GLN A 83 -7.80 7.06 0.59
C GLN A 83 -8.55 6.04 -0.29
N LYS A 84 -9.81 6.31 -0.67
CA LYS A 84 -10.57 5.50 -1.65
C LYS A 84 -10.79 6.32 -2.92
N THR A 85 -10.90 5.66 -4.09
CA THR A 85 -11.24 6.38 -5.33
C THR A 85 -12.74 6.59 -5.43
N PRO A 86 -13.19 7.81 -5.77
CA PRO A 86 -14.61 8.15 -5.88
C PRO A 86 -15.30 7.38 -7.00
N THR A 87 -14.58 6.90 -8.03
CA THR A 87 -15.14 6.10 -9.12
C THR A 87 -15.81 4.80 -8.63
N GLN A 88 -15.33 4.21 -7.53
CA GLN A 88 -15.95 3.03 -6.92
C GLN A 88 -17.20 3.41 -6.12
N GLU A 89 -17.19 4.58 -5.48
CA GLU A 89 -18.35 5.10 -4.75
C GLU A 89 -19.49 5.52 -5.68
N VAL A 90 -19.21 5.88 -6.94
CA VAL A 90 -20.24 6.26 -7.91
C VAL A 90 -21.12 5.09 -8.34
N LYS A 91 -20.57 3.86 -8.45
CA LYS A 91 -21.27 2.72 -9.09
C LYS A 91 -22.68 2.45 -8.54
N PRO A 92 -22.91 2.37 -7.21
CA PRO A 92 -24.25 2.12 -6.66
C PRO A 92 -25.26 3.23 -6.96
N TYR A 93 -24.80 4.46 -7.16
CA TYR A 93 -25.65 5.62 -7.41
C TYR A 93 -25.97 5.82 -8.90
N LEU A 94 -25.37 5.04 -9.81
CA LEU A 94 -25.64 5.13 -11.24
C LEU A 94 -27.07 4.73 -11.63
N LEU A 95 -27.71 3.89 -10.80
CA LEU A 95 -29.10 3.46 -10.99
C LEU A 95 -30.12 4.51 -10.56
N LEU A 96 -29.71 5.50 -9.76
CA LEU A 96 -30.60 6.53 -9.29
C LEU A 96 -30.77 7.63 -10.34
N PRO A 97 -31.93 8.29 -10.42
CA PRO A 97 -32.21 9.37 -11.37
C PRO A 97 -31.53 10.70 -10.95
N ILE A 98 -30.21 10.68 -10.79
CA ILE A 98 -29.38 11.84 -10.40
C ILE A 98 -28.42 12.17 -11.54
N LYS A 99 -28.31 13.46 -11.88
CA LYS A 99 -27.33 13.93 -12.89
C LYS A 99 -25.91 13.56 -12.45
N ARG A 100 -25.19 12.79 -13.28
CA ARG A 100 -23.84 12.26 -13.00
C ARG A 100 -22.84 13.36 -12.63
N ASN A 101 -22.89 14.50 -13.30
CA ASN A 101 -22.02 15.65 -13.04
C ASN A 101 -22.16 16.12 -11.59
N ARG A 102 -23.40 16.25 -11.13
CA ARG A 102 -23.73 16.68 -9.78
C ARG A 102 -23.27 15.64 -8.74
N LEU A 103 -23.38 14.35 -9.04
CA LEU A 103 -22.87 13.29 -8.17
C LEU A 103 -21.34 13.35 -8.02
N ILE A 104 -20.61 13.53 -9.14
CA ILE A 104 -19.15 13.66 -9.13
C ILE A 104 -18.71 14.91 -8.36
N ASP A 105 -19.39 16.03 -8.58
CA ASP A 105 -19.12 17.29 -7.86
C ASP A 105 -19.27 17.10 -6.34
N PHE A 106 -20.34 16.41 -5.88
CA PHE A 106 -20.53 16.15 -4.46
C PHE A 106 -19.49 15.19 -3.87
N LEU A 107 -19.01 14.20 -4.63
CA LEU A 107 -17.92 13.33 -4.19
C LEU A 107 -16.58 14.10 -4.10
N LEU A 108 -16.32 15.02 -5.02
CA LEU A 108 -15.14 15.89 -4.99
C LEU A 108 -15.16 16.85 -3.80
N ILE A 109 -16.32 17.44 -3.50
CA ILE A 109 -16.51 18.28 -2.31
C ILE A 109 -16.32 17.47 -1.03
N ARG A 110 -16.89 16.24 -0.98
CA ARG A 110 -16.70 15.34 0.17
C ARG A 110 -15.23 14.99 0.37
N SER A 111 -14.47 14.80 -0.70
CA SER A 111 -13.02 14.52 -0.62
C SER A 111 -12.22 15.72 -0.12
N ALA A 112 -12.57 16.95 -0.51
CA ALA A 112 -11.92 18.17 -0.04
C ALA A 112 -12.22 18.45 1.45
N LEU A 113 -13.41 18.12 1.92
CA LEU A 113 -13.81 18.24 3.33
C LEU A 113 -13.48 17.00 4.16
N ASP A 114 -12.63 16.10 3.65
CA ASP A 114 -12.23 14.92 4.40
C ASP A 114 -11.26 15.29 5.54
N GLY A 115 -11.43 14.63 6.69
CA GLY A 115 -10.64 14.92 7.89
C GLY A 115 -9.14 14.70 7.70
N PHE A 116 -8.75 13.88 6.73
CA PHE A 116 -7.36 13.63 6.38
C PHE A 116 -6.65 14.91 5.85
N ASN A 117 -7.37 15.87 5.27
CA ASN A 117 -6.77 17.14 4.82
C ASN A 117 -6.38 18.06 5.99
N LEU A 118 -6.94 17.81 7.18
CA LEU A 118 -6.60 18.53 8.40
C LEU A 118 -5.42 17.89 9.14
N PHE A 119 -4.92 16.72 8.69
CA PHE A 119 -3.89 15.96 9.38
C PHE A 119 -2.60 16.77 9.60
N TRP A 120 -2.15 17.50 8.58
CA TRP A 120 -0.93 18.31 8.67
C TRP A 120 -1.08 19.57 9.52
N LEU A 121 -2.30 20.03 9.80
CA LEU A 121 -2.52 21.16 10.70
C LEU A 121 -2.03 20.85 12.12
N PHE A 122 -1.98 19.58 12.54
CA PHE A 122 -1.39 19.21 13.83
C PHE A 122 0.10 19.56 13.95
N LEU A 123 0.82 19.67 12.83
CA LEU A 123 2.21 20.13 12.79
C LEU A 123 2.29 21.66 12.66
N PHE A 124 1.53 22.25 11.75
CA PHE A 124 1.66 23.68 11.44
C PHE A 124 0.98 24.61 12.45
N VAL A 125 -0.08 24.18 13.14
CA VAL A 125 -0.76 24.98 14.16
C VAL A 125 0.17 25.29 15.34
N PRO A 126 0.78 24.30 16.05
CA PRO A 126 1.71 24.60 17.13
C PRO A 126 2.95 25.37 16.66
N PHE A 127 3.46 25.05 15.46
CA PHE A 127 4.59 25.77 14.87
C PHE A 127 4.29 27.25 14.63
N SER A 128 3.14 27.56 14.02
CA SER A 128 2.72 28.94 13.74
C SER A 128 2.39 29.73 15.00
N ILE A 129 1.81 29.08 16.03
CA ILE A 129 1.57 29.72 17.32
C ILE A 129 2.88 30.18 17.97
N ILE A 130 4.00 29.47 17.82
CA ILE A 130 5.27 29.83 18.47
C ILE A 130 6.07 30.84 17.63
N THR A 131 6.06 30.68 16.31
CA THR A 131 6.93 31.47 15.40
C THR A 131 6.24 32.71 14.83
N VAL A 132 5.00 32.56 14.34
CA VAL A 132 4.28 33.64 13.61
C VAL A 132 3.65 34.63 14.57
N THR A 133 3.20 34.21 15.76
CA THR A 133 2.61 35.13 16.75
C THR A 133 3.56 36.23 17.20
N LYS A 134 4.87 35.95 17.26
CA LYS A 134 5.91 36.91 17.64
C LYS A 134 5.97 38.11 16.67
N PHE A 135 5.63 37.92 15.39
CA PHE A 135 5.82 38.92 14.34
C PHE A 135 4.51 39.45 13.72
N TYR A 136 3.52 38.58 13.51
CA TYR A 136 2.28 38.89 12.77
C TYR A 136 1.00 38.68 13.59
N GLY A 137 1.14 38.34 14.88
CA GLY A 137 0.02 38.16 15.81
C GLY A 137 -0.92 37.00 15.46
N ILE A 138 -2.12 37.01 16.05
CA ILE A 138 -3.11 35.91 15.93
C ILE A 138 -3.74 35.86 14.53
N SER A 139 -3.90 37.02 13.87
CA SER A 139 -4.44 37.09 12.51
C SER A 139 -3.55 36.36 11.51
N GLY A 140 -2.23 36.56 11.57
CA GLY A 140 -1.27 35.88 10.70
C GLY A 140 -1.25 34.35 10.88
N VAL A 141 -1.47 33.87 12.11
CA VAL A 141 -1.60 32.43 12.40
C VAL A 141 -2.82 31.83 11.73
N LEU A 142 -3.98 32.52 11.79
CA LEU A 142 -5.21 32.03 11.19
C LEU A 142 -5.13 32.01 9.66
N THR A 143 -4.63 33.08 9.04
CA THR A 143 -4.46 33.13 7.58
C THR A 143 -3.47 32.08 7.09
N TYR A 144 -2.37 31.88 7.81
CA TYR A 144 -1.39 30.83 7.50
C TYR A 144 -2.00 29.42 7.58
N CYS A 145 -2.76 29.11 8.63
CA CYS A 145 -3.43 27.82 8.77
C CYS A 145 -4.45 27.56 7.65
N ILE A 146 -5.21 28.59 7.25
CA ILE A 146 -6.16 28.50 6.13
C ILE A 146 -5.41 28.27 4.81
N GLY A 147 -4.32 28.99 4.57
CA GLY A 147 -3.47 28.84 3.38
C GLY A 147 -2.92 27.42 3.25
N ILE A 148 -2.36 26.87 4.33
CA ILE A 148 -1.88 25.47 4.35
C ILE A 148 -3.03 24.49 4.11
N TRP A 149 -4.19 24.69 4.72
CA TRP A 149 -5.33 23.82 4.50
C TRP A 149 -5.77 23.79 3.03
N LEU A 150 -5.82 24.95 2.36
CA LEU A 150 -6.11 25.04 0.92
C LEU A 150 -5.05 24.29 0.09
N LEU A 151 -3.78 24.42 0.46
CA LEU A 151 -2.68 23.72 -0.19
C LEU A 151 -2.83 22.19 -0.04
N MET A 152 -3.24 21.71 1.13
CA MET A 152 -3.55 20.28 1.35
C MET A 152 -4.75 19.80 0.53
N VAL A 153 -5.76 20.65 0.33
CA VAL A 153 -6.90 20.35 -0.56
C VAL A 153 -6.44 20.25 -2.02
N PHE A 154 -5.55 21.14 -2.47
CA PHE A 154 -4.94 21.05 -3.79
C PHE A 154 -4.17 19.72 -3.97
N ASN A 155 -3.32 19.36 -3.00
CA ASN A 155 -2.54 18.12 -3.06
C ASN A 155 -3.44 16.87 -3.05
N ASN A 156 -4.57 16.92 -2.36
CA ASN A 156 -5.58 15.86 -2.39
C ASN A 156 -6.21 15.69 -3.77
N TYR A 157 -6.52 16.78 -4.48
CA TYR A 157 -7.02 16.68 -5.86
C TYR A 157 -5.95 16.22 -6.86
N TRP A 158 -4.69 16.61 -6.65
CA TRP A 158 -3.56 16.06 -7.39
C TRP A 158 -3.41 14.55 -7.18
N PHE A 159 -3.52 14.10 -5.93
CA PHE A 159 -3.52 12.69 -5.58
C PHE A 159 -4.67 11.93 -6.26
N LEU A 160 -5.88 12.48 -6.23
CA LEU A 160 -7.06 11.88 -6.86
C LEU A 160 -6.87 11.68 -8.37
N LEU A 161 -6.30 12.67 -9.04
CA LEU A 161 -6.00 12.64 -10.47
C LEU A 161 -5.01 11.53 -10.80
N CYS A 162 -3.88 11.52 -10.09
CA CYS A 162 -2.85 10.49 -10.26
C CYS A 162 -3.43 9.10 -10.05
N ARG A 163 -4.22 8.93 -8.98
CA ARG A 163 -4.79 7.63 -8.62
C ARG A 163 -5.85 7.15 -9.62
N THR A 164 -6.67 8.04 -10.16
CA THR A 164 -7.67 7.68 -11.17
C THR A 164 -7.00 7.23 -12.47
N LEU A 165 -5.96 7.94 -12.91
CA LEU A 165 -5.14 7.57 -14.08
C LEU A 165 -4.40 6.23 -13.89
N MET A 166 -3.78 6.00 -12.73
CA MET A 166 -3.16 4.71 -12.37
C MET A 166 -4.15 3.55 -12.32
N GLY A 167 -5.43 3.85 -12.10
CA GLY A 167 -6.53 2.88 -12.12
C GLY A 167 -6.88 2.40 -13.53
N GLU A 168 -6.52 3.14 -14.58
CA GLU A 168 -6.71 2.74 -15.97
C GLU A 168 -5.50 2.00 -16.54
N ARG A 169 -4.33 2.64 -16.50
CA ARG A 169 -3.08 2.09 -17.05
C ARG A 169 -1.94 2.31 -16.05
N ILE A 170 -1.08 1.31 -15.90
CA ILE A 170 0.03 1.38 -14.94
C ILE A 170 1.13 2.37 -15.35
N TRP A 171 1.24 2.68 -16.65
CA TRP A 171 2.18 3.67 -17.19
C TRP A 171 1.98 5.07 -16.61
N TRP A 172 0.77 5.41 -16.15
CA TRP A 172 0.50 6.69 -15.48
C TRP A 172 1.16 6.82 -14.10
N LEU A 173 1.78 5.75 -13.56
CA LEU A 173 2.70 5.86 -12.42
C LEU A 173 3.89 6.77 -12.74
N ALA A 174 4.26 6.91 -14.02
CA ALA A 174 5.29 7.83 -14.46
C ALA A 174 4.94 9.29 -14.15
N LEU A 175 3.66 9.68 -14.09
CA LEU A 175 3.27 11.08 -13.90
C LEU A 175 3.67 11.62 -12.51
N PRO A 176 3.31 10.98 -11.38
CA PRO A 176 3.87 11.35 -10.08
C PRO A 176 5.40 11.25 -10.04
N ALA A 177 5.97 10.19 -10.64
CA ALA A 177 7.42 9.96 -10.61
C ALA A 177 8.21 11.04 -11.37
N VAL A 178 7.68 11.54 -12.50
CA VAL A 178 8.27 12.63 -13.29
C VAL A 178 8.09 13.96 -12.59
N VAL A 179 6.93 14.23 -11.99
CA VAL A 179 6.72 15.50 -11.27
C VAL A 179 7.58 15.57 -10.01
N TYR A 180 7.57 14.55 -9.16
CA TYR A 180 8.40 14.53 -7.97
C TYR A 180 9.88 14.29 -8.28
N GLY A 181 10.20 13.51 -9.31
CA GLY A 181 11.58 13.34 -9.80
C GLY A 181 12.14 14.61 -10.42
N GLY A 182 11.31 15.39 -11.12
CA GLY A 182 11.66 16.72 -11.63
C GLY A 182 11.86 17.73 -10.50
N ILE A 183 11.01 17.70 -9.47
CA ILE A 183 11.22 18.49 -8.23
C ILE A 183 12.53 18.10 -7.54
N ALA A 184 12.82 16.81 -7.41
CA ALA A 184 14.06 16.33 -6.81
C ALA A 184 15.30 16.69 -7.65
N ALA A 185 15.20 16.60 -8.98
CA ALA A 185 16.27 17.03 -9.89
C ALA A 185 16.52 18.54 -9.80
N ALA A 186 15.46 19.34 -9.69
CA ALA A 186 15.56 20.78 -9.44
C ALA A 186 16.18 21.12 -8.08
N LEU A 187 16.17 20.17 -7.14
CA LEU A 187 16.77 20.28 -5.81
C LEU A 187 18.30 20.07 -5.83
N PHE A 188 18.82 19.37 -6.85
CA PHE A 188 20.26 19.11 -7.02
C PHE A 188 20.98 20.22 -7.80
N ILE A 189 20.27 21.23 -8.30
CA ILE A 189 20.87 22.41 -8.92
C ILE A 189 21.30 23.36 -7.78
N PRO A 190 22.61 23.62 -7.59
CA PRO A 190 23.07 24.54 -6.56
C PRO A 190 22.70 25.97 -6.93
N ASP A 191 22.39 26.76 -5.89
CA ASP A 191 22.18 28.21 -5.84
C ASP A 191 20.81 28.70 -6.37
N ASN A 192 19.91 29.04 -5.44
CA ASN A 192 18.58 29.65 -5.65
C ASN A 192 17.69 28.93 -6.67
N SER A 193 17.21 27.74 -6.32
CA SER A 193 16.14 27.14 -7.11
C SER A 193 14.86 27.97 -6.93
N PRO A 194 14.26 28.48 -8.03
CA PRO A 194 13.09 29.36 -7.99
C PRO A 194 11.85 28.68 -7.37
N LEU A 195 11.89 27.35 -7.20
CA LEU A 195 10.86 26.59 -6.52
C LEU A 195 10.82 26.89 -5.02
N PHE A 196 11.97 26.90 -4.32
CA PHE A 196 11.98 27.21 -2.88
C PHE A 196 11.54 28.66 -2.65
N ASP A 197 12.02 29.59 -3.46
CA ASP A 197 11.59 30.98 -3.40
C ASP A 197 10.09 31.12 -3.66
N CYS A 198 9.53 30.35 -4.61
CA CYS A 198 8.10 30.33 -4.85
C CYS A 198 7.30 29.83 -3.63
N PHE A 199 7.75 28.78 -2.95
CA PHE A 199 7.08 28.25 -1.76
C PHE A 199 7.26 29.16 -0.53
N VAL A 200 8.42 29.81 -0.39
CA VAL A 200 8.69 30.81 0.64
C VAL A 200 7.80 32.04 0.46
N ASN A 201 7.76 32.61 -0.75
CA ASN A 201 6.89 33.74 -1.12
C ASN A 201 5.40 33.40 -0.95
N LEU A 202 5.02 32.16 -1.27
CA LEU A 202 3.64 31.69 -1.11
C LEU A 202 3.26 31.55 0.37
N GLY A 203 4.18 31.03 1.20
CA GLY A 203 4.01 30.94 2.65
C GLY A 203 3.96 32.33 3.33
N GLU A 204 4.84 33.25 2.94
CA GLU A 204 4.78 34.66 3.36
C GLU A 204 3.49 35.35 2.93
N GLY A 205 3.04 35.09 1.70
CA GLY A 205 1.75 35.56 1.19
C GLY A 205 0.57 35.09 2.05
N PHE A 206 0.64 33.89 2.62
CA PHE A 206 -0.37 33.41 3.57
C PHE A 206 -0.27 34.07 4.94
N ILE A 207 0.94 34.29 5.45
CA ILE A 207 1.17 34.95 6.75
C ILE A 207 0.70 36.41 6.71
N THR A 208 1.03 37.13 5.64
CA THR A 208 0.65 38.53 5.43
C THR A 208 -0.82 38.72 5.02
N GLY A 209 -1.53 37.63 4.69
CA GLY A 209 -2.93 37.69 4.27
C GLY A 209 -3.12 38.25 2.85
N ASN A 210 -2.11 38.15 1.99
CA ASN A 210 -2.17 38.67 0.63
C ASN A 210 -3.23 37.92 -0.19
N ILE A 211 -4.27 38.66 -0.60
CA ILE A 211 -5.42 38.14 -1.35
C ILE A 211 -4.97 37.48 -2.66
N LEU A 212 -3.89 37.96 -3.29
CA LEU A 212 -3.39 37.43 -4.56
C LEU A 212 -2.91 35.97 -4.42
N SER A 213 -2.19 35.67 -3.34
CA SER A 213 -1.69 34.31 -3.07
C SER A 213 -2.83 33.34 -2.79
N PHE A 214 -3.87 33.78 -2.08
CA PHE A 214 -5.09 33.00 -1.87
C PHE A 214 -5.86 32.75 -3.17
N ILE A 215 -6.01 33.78 -4.01
CA ILE A 215 -6.66 33.65 -5.32
C ILE A 215 -5.90 32.67 -6.20
N GLY A 216 -4.57 32.76 -6.26
CA GLY A 216 -3.73 31.85 -7.06
C GLY A 216 -3.95 30.39 -6.69
N VAL A 217 -3.99 30.09 -5.38
CA VAL A 217 -4.24 28.73 -4.88
C VAL A 217 -5.68 28.27 -5.15
N LEU A 218 -6.67 29.15 -4.97
CA LEU A 218 -8.07 28.83 -5.29
C LEU A 218 -8.28 28.54 -6.77
N VAL A 219 -7.62 29.30 -7.66
CA VAL A 219 -7.64 29.05 -9.11
C VAL A 219 -7.01 27.70 -9.42
N ALA A 220 -5.86 27.37 -8.81
CA ALA A 220 -5.22 26.08 -8.99
C ALA A 220 -6.11 24.91 -8.53
N ILE A 221 -6.81 25.07 -7.40
CA ILE A 221 -7.80 24.10 -6.90
C ILE A 221 -8.96 23.95 -7.89
N ALA A 222 -9.49 25.05 -8.42
CA ALA A 222 -10.60 25.03 -9.37
C ALA A 222 -10.21 24.34 -10.69
N LEU A 223 -9.00 24.58 -11.20
CA LEU A 223 -8.47 23.89 -12.38
C LEU A 223 -8.35 22.38 -12.12
N MET A 224 -7.75 21.97 -11.00
CA MET A 224 -7.65 20.56 -10.64
C MET A 224 -9.02 19.90 -10.43
N TRP A 225 -9.98 20.63 -9.90
CA TRP A 225 -11.36 20.17 -9.74
C TRP A 225 -12.00 19.89 -11.10
N PHE A 226 -11.85 20.78 -12.07
CA PHE A 226 -12.39 20.62 -13.43
C PHE A 226 -11.74 19.45 -14.18
N ILE A 227 -10.41 19.31 -14.10
CA ILE A 227 -9.68 18.19 -14.72
C ILE A 227 -10.15 16.85 -14.13
N ASN A 228 -10.23 16.75 -12.80
CA ASN A 228 -10.73 15.54 -12.13
C ASN A 228 -12.17 15.19 -12.53
N ARG A 229 -13.04 16.20 -12.62
CA ARG A 229 -14.44 16.03 -13.03
C ARG A 229 -14.55 15.47 -14.45
N THR A 230 -13.87 16.09 -15.42
CA THR A 230 -13.91 15.67 -16.83
C THR A 230 -13.34 14.27 -17.02
N LEU A 231 -12.26 13.95 -16.32
CA LEU A 231 -11.66 12.62 -16.36
C LEU A 231 -12.61 11.56 -15.80
N MET A 232 -13.18 11.77 -14.60
CA MET A 232 -14.12 10.83 -14.01
C MET A 232 -15.36 10.58 -14.86
N GLN A 233 -15.88 11.61 -15.52
CA GLN A 233 -17.02 11.46 -16.45
C GLN A 233 -16.66 10.52 -17.61
N LYS A 234 -15.49 10.70 -18.24
CA LYS A 234 -15.01 9.84 -19.32
C LYS A 234 -14.86 8.39 -18.85
N LEU A 235 -14.32 8.17 -17.65
CA LEU A 235 -14.15 6.83 -17.08
C LEU A 235 -15.48 6.10 -16.87
N ILE A 236 -16.47 6.79 -16.30
CA ILE A 236 -17.79 6.22 -16.03
C ILE A 236 -18.48 5.86 -17.35
N TYR A 237 -18.36 6.72 -18.37
CA TYR A 237 -18.92 6.47 -19.70
C TYR A 237 -18.26 5.26 -20.38
N ASN A 238 -16.93 5.16 -20.31
CA ASN A 238 -16.19 4.01 -20.85
C ASN A 238 -16.52 2.71 -20.13
N GLU A 239 -16.75 2.74 -18.81
CA GLU A 239 -17.14 1.54 -18.05
C GLU A 239 -18.59 1.09 -18.38
N LEU A 240 -19.51 2.04 -18.60
CA LEU A 240 -20.90 1.76 -19.02
C LEU A 240 -20.98 1.19 -20.44
N ASN A 241 -20.15 1.69 -21.36
CA ASN A 241 -20.10 1.24 -22.75
C ASN A 241 -19.31 -0.06 -22.91
N LYS A 242 -18.75 -0.59 -21.83
CA LYS A 242 -17.95 -1.80 -21.87
C LYS A 242 -18.87 -3.01 -21.93
N VAL A 243 -19.20 -3.43 -23.14
CA VAL A 243 -19.77 -4.76 -23.38
C VAL A 243 -18.70 -5.78 -22.98
N GLU A 244 -19.02 -6.69 -22.06
CA GLU A 244 -18.10 -7.74 -21.65
C GLU A 244 -17.80 -8.63 -22.86
N ASP A 245 -16.63 -8.47 -23.46
CA ASP A 245 -16.16 -9.40 -24.49
C ASP A 245 -16.00 -10.79 -23.86
N THR A 246 -16.99 -11.64 -24.06
CA THR A 246 -17.02 -13.07 -23.69
C THR A 246 -16.16 -13.92 -24.62
N ARG A 247 -15.12 -13.36 -25.25
CA ARG A 247 -14.18 -14.14 -26.03
C ARG A 247 -13.21 -14.84 -25.09
N ILE A 248 -13.43 -16.14 -24.89
CA ILE A 248 -12.53 -17.04 -24.17
C ILE A 248 -11.16 -16.95 -24.84
N LYS A 249 -10.24 -16.18 -24.26
CA LYS A 249 -8.84 -16.16 -24.71
C LYS A 249 -8.25 -17.55 -24.53
N HIS A 250 -7.51 -17.99 -25.55
CA HIS A 250 -6.79 -19.25 -25.65
C HIS A 250 -6.37 -19.82 -24.28
N VAL A 251 -6.90 -20.99 -23.92
CA VAL A 251 -6.53 -21.66 -22.67
C VAL A 251 -5.12 -22.20 -22.85
N SER A 252 -4.13 -21.59 -22.19
CA SER A 252 -2.78 -22.14 -22.15
C SER A 252 -2.82 -23.50 -21.44
N GLU A 253 -2.60 -24.57 -22.17
CA GLU A 253 -2.48 -25.93 -21.64
C GLU A 253 -1.04 -26.18 -21.15
N TYR A 254 -0.84 -26.21 -19.84
CA TYR A 254 0.45 -26.56 -19.24
C TYR A 254 0.56 -28.08 -19.07
N LYS A 255 0.73 -28.81 -20.18
CA LYS A 255 0.80 -30.29 -20.19
C LYS A 255 1.95 -30.87 -19.34
N PHE A 256 3.00 -30.08 -19.06
CA PHE A 256 4.12 -30.51 -18.21
C PHE A 256 3.71 -30.83 -16.76
N LEU A 257 2.64 -30.21 -16.26
CA LEU A 257 2.17 -30.41 -14.88
C LEU A 257 1.34 -31.69 -14.70
N ASP A 258 0.86 -32.29 -15.80
CA ASP A 258 0.00 -33.48 -15.75
C ASP A 258 0.76 -34.73 -15.25
N ARG A 259 2.11 -34.70 -15.28
CA ARG A 259 2.98 -35.78 -14.77
C ARG A 259 2.94 -35.93 -13.23
N TYR A 260 2.48 -34.90 -12.52
CA TYR A 260 2.52 -34.85 -11.04
C TYR A 260 1.19 -35.22 -10.36
N GLY A 261 0.26 -35.84 -11.11
CA GLY A 261 -1.03 -36.31 -10.59
C GLY A 261 -1.90 -35.18 -10.02
N GLU A 262 -2.64 -35.46 -8.96
CA GLU A 262 -3.58 -34.51 -8.33
C GLU A 262 -2.90 -33.20 -7.88
N ILE A 263 -1.69 -33.28 -7.32
CA ILE A 263 -0.92 -32.11 -6.90
C ILE A 263 -0.54 -31.26 -8.12
N GLY A 264 -0.19 -31.91 -9.23
CA GLY A 264 0.08 -31.27 -10.52
C GLY A 264 -1.13 -30.49 -11.05
N GLU A 265 -2.33 -31.06 -10.96
CA GLU A 265 -3.55 -30.38 -11.37
C GLU A 265 -3.83 -29.14 -10.52
N TYR A 266 -3.68 -29.23 -9.19
CA TYR A 266 -3.83 -28.06 -8.32
C TYR A 266 -2.76 -27.00 -8.55
N MET A 267 -1.50 -27.38 -8.81
CA MET A 267 -0.45 -26.44 -9.22
C MET A 267 -0.81 -25.74 -10.54
N ARG A 268 -1.38 -26.48 -11.50
CA ARG A 268 -1.84 -25.94 -12.78
C ARG A 268 -2.98 -24.94 -12.61
N LEU A 269 -3.94 -25.24 -11.73
CA LEU A 269 -5.03 -24.32 -11.41
C LEU A 269 -4.51 -23.05 -10.73
N GLU A 270 -3.59 -23.18 -9.79
CA GLU A 270 -2.96 -22.04 -9.11
C GLU A 270 -2.16 -21.16 -10.09
N LEU A 271 -1.36 -21.77 -10.97
CA LEU A 271 -0.61 -21.04 -11.99
C LEU A 271 -1.55 -20.29 -12.96
N LYS A 272 -2.65 -20.93 -13.37
CA LYS A 272 -3.69 -20.28 -14.18
C LYS A 272 -4.34 -19.11 -13.43
N LEU A 273 -4.61 -19.26 -12.14
CA LEU A 273 -5.14 -18.19 -11.28
C LEU A 273 -4.16 -17.00 -11.26
N LEU A 274 -2.87 -17.27 -11.04
CA LEU A 274 -1.83 -16.25 -10.98
C LEU A 274 -1.67 -15.46 -12.28
N LEU A 275 -1.67 -16.14 -13.43
CA LEU A 275 -1.39 -15.52 -14.74
C LEU A 275 -2.63 -14.93 -15.43
N ARG A 276 -3.82 -15.47 -15.19
CA ARG A 276 -5.06 -15.04 -15.86
C ARG A 276 -5.74 -13.89 -15.14
N ASN A 277 -5.77 -13.93 -13.81
CA ASN A 277 -6.57 -12.99 -13.04
C ASN A 277 -5.88 -11.65 -12.89
N LYS A 278 -6.65 -10.56 -13.03
CA LYS A 278 -6.11 -9.20 -13.09
C LYS A 278 -5.38 -8.79 -11.82
N ILE A 279 -5.87 -9.21 -10.65
CA ILE A 279 -5.23 -8.92 -9.36
C ILE A 279 -3.91 -9.65 -9.24
N CYS A 280 -3.90 -10.96 -9.43
CA CYS A 280 -2.70 -11.78 -9.23
C CYS A 280 -1.62 -11.44 -10.26
N LYS A 281 -2.00 -11.23 -11.52
CA LYS A 281 -1.08 -10.79 -12.58
C LYS A 281 -0.48 -9.43 -12.29
N ARG A 282 -1.30 -8.47 -11.81
CA ARG A 282 -0.82 -7.13 -11.44
C ARG A 282 0.06 -7.17 -10.20
N SER A 283 -0.27 -8.03 -9.23
CA SER A 283 0.55 -8.28 -8.04
C SER A 283 1.93 -8.81 -8.44
N LEU A 284 1.98 -9.82 -9.32
CA LEU A 284 3.23 -10.36 -9.87
C LEU A 284 4.09 -9.25 -10.51
N TYR A 285 3.52 -8.46 -11.44
CA TYR A 285 4.29 -7.38 -12.08
C TYR A 285 4.77 -6.31 -11.10
N SER A 286 3.93 -5.95 -10.12
CA SER A 286 4.30 -4.96 -9.10
C SER A 286 5.45 -5.45 -8.23
N ILE A 287 5.41 -6.72 -7.81
CA ILE A 287 6.45 -7.33 -6.97
C ILE A 287 7.74 -7.47 -7.77
N THR A 288 7.67 -8.01 -8.99
CA THR A 288 8.84 -8.12 -9.86
C THR A 288 9.47 -6.74 -10.11
N GLY A 289 8.65 -5.69 -10.31
CA GLY A 289 9.14 -4.32 -10.44
C GLY A 289 9.85 -3.80 -9.18
N VAL A 290 9.30 -4.05 -7.98
CA VAL A 290 9.93 -3.67 -6.71
C VAL A 290 11.24 -4.42 -6.49
N VAL A 291 11.27 -5.73 -6.75
CA VAL A 291 12.47 -6.56 -6.63
C VAL A 291 13.54 -6.09 -7.61
N ILE A 292 13.20 -5.78 -8.86
CA ILE A 292 14.13 -5.21 -9.84
C ILE A 292 14.69 -3.88 -9.33
N MET A 293 13.84 -2.98 -8.86
CA MET A 293 14.25 -1.66 -8.37
C MET A 293 15.27 -1.79 -7.22
N PHE A 294 14.99 -2.61 -6.21
CA PHE A 294 15.94 -2.87 -5.13
C PHE A 294 17.20 -3.60 -5.59
N SER A 295 17.07 -4.58 -6.50
CA SER A 295 18.23 -5.31 -7.04
C SER A 295 19.17 -4.37 -7.82
N CYS A 296 18.62 -3.44 -8.61
CA CYS A 296 19.39 -2.43 -9.32
C CYS A 296 20.07 -1.46 -8.36
N ILE A 297 19.37 -0.97 -7.32
CA ILE A 297 19.97 -0.09 -6.31
C ILE A 297 21.16 -0.79 -5.63
N ILE A 298 20.99 -2.05 -5.21
CA ILE A 298 22.05 -2.82 -4.54
C ILE A 298 23.24 -3.06 -5.50
N SER A 299 22.97 -3.23 -6.80
CA SER A 299 24.02 -3.51 -7.79
C SER A 299 24.80 -2.23 -8.17
N PHE A 300 24.11 -1.10 -8.38
CA PHE A 300 24.70 0.11 -8.95
C PHE A 300 25.02 1.22 -7.95
N SER A 301 24.52 1.16 -6.71
CA SER A 301 24.74 2.18 -5.69
C SER A 301 25.59 1.65 -4.52
N ASP A 302 26.40 2.53 -3.93
CA ASP A 302 27.21 2.27 -2.72
C ASP A 302 26.54 2.87 -1.46
N ILE A 303 25.37 3.53 -1.62
CA ILE A 303 24.63 4.23 -0.55
C ILE A 303 24.24 3.28 0.60
N TYR A 304 24.23 1.97 0.37
CA TYR A 304 23.75 0.96 1.32
C TYR A 304 24.82 -0.01 1.81
N ASP A 305 26.10 0.35 1.76
CA ASP A 305 27.16 -0.51 2.31
C ASP A 305 27.07 -0.59 3.86
N GLY A 306 26.77 -1.80 4.37
CA GLY A 306 26.60 -2.06 5.80
C GLY A 306 25.44 -3.04 6.12
N GLY A 307 24.95 -3.04 7.37
CA GLY A 307 23.85 -3.92 7.80
C GLY A 307 22.49 -3.65 7.12
N MET A 308 22.32 -2.46 6.52
CA MET A 308 21.15 -2.11 5.71
C MET A 308 21.06 -2.93 4.43
N ARG A 309 22.21 -3.39 3.89
CA ARG A 309 22.29 -4.25 2.72
C ARG A 309 21.59 -5.59 2.93
N ASP A 310 21.90 -6.26 4.03
CA ASP A 310 21.33 -7.58 4.37
C ASP A 310 19.82 -7.49 4.55
N PHE A 311 19.33 -6.35 5.07
CA PHE A 311 17.91 -6.04 5.16
C PHE A 311 17.25 -5.96 3.77
N PHE A 312 17.84 -5.25 2.80
CA PHE A 312 17.28 -5.16 1.44
C PHE A 312 17.33 -6.49 0.69
N VAL A 313 18.40 -7.28 0.87
CA VAL A 313 18.51 -8.63 0.30
C VAL A 313 17.39 -9.52 0.86
N LEU A 314 17.20 -9.55 2.19
CA LEU A 314 16.10 -10.27 2.81
C LEU A 314 14.73 -9.78 2.29
N TYR A 315 14.55 -8.46 2.21
CA TYR A 315 13.30 -7.86 1.77
C TYR A 315 12.87 -8.36 0.39
N ASN A 316 13.82 -8.43 -0.56
CA ASN A 316 13.56 -8.89 -1.92
C ASN A 316 12.99 -10.32 -1.98
N TYR A 317 13.44 -11.20 -1.10
CA TYR A 317 12.95 -12.57 -1.07
C TYR A 317 11.64 -12.70 -0.26
N ILE A 318 11.52 -12.03 0.88
CA ILE A 318 10.34 -12.14 1.75
C ILE A 318 9.11 -11.48 1.13
N ILE A 319 9.25 -10.32 0.48
CA ILE A 319 8.11 -9.59 -0.09
C ILE A 319 7.37 -10.44 -1.13
N PHE A 320 8.11 -11.25 -1.89
CA PHE A 320 7.57 -12.16 -2.87
C PHE A 320 6.62 -13.19 -2.21
N GLY A 321 7.04 -13.77 -1.08
CA GLY A 321 6.20 -14.71 -0.32
C GLY A 321 5.01 -14.06 0.38
N ILE A 322 5.23 -12.92 1.06
CA ILE A 322 4.19 -12.24 1.84
C ILE A 322 3.02 -11.79 0.96
N MET A 323 3.26 -11.26 -0.23
CA MET A 323 2.18 -10.71 -1.04
C MET A 323 1.19 -11.77 -1.52
N PHE A 324 1.64 -12.99 -1.84
CA PHE A 324 0.74 -14.09 -2.23
C PHE A 324 0.18 -14.85 -1.04
N LEU A 325 1.03 -15.17 -0.04
CA LEU A 325 0.61 -15.99 1.11
C LEU A 325 -0.14 -15.19 2.17
N SER A 326 -0.04 -13.86 2.20
CA SER A 326 -0.88 -13.05 3.10
C SER A 326 -2.36 -13.24 2.81
N GLY A 327 -2.74 -13.38 1.54
CA GLY A 327 -4.10 -13.66 1.07
C GLY A 327 -4.42 -15.16 0.91
N LEU A 328 -3.70 -16.05 1.60
CA LEU A 328 -3.92 -17.50 1.47
C LEU A 328 -5.39 -17.89 1.74
N MET A 329 -6.00 -18.65 0.82
CA MET A 329 -7.43 -19.03 0.78
C MET A 329 -8.42 -17.91 0.43
N SER A 330 -7.98 -16.64 0.38
CA SER A 330 -8.86 -15.52 0.01
C SER A 330 -9.20 -15.49 -1.49
N TYR A 331 -8.36 -16.03 -2.36
CA TYR A 331 -8.62 -16.11 -3.79
C TYR A 331 -9.62 -17.22 -4.14
N GLU A 332 -9.53 -18.33 -3.40
CA GLU A 332 -10.35 -19.53 -3.56
C GLU A 332 -11.75 -19.36 -2.99
N GLY A 333 -11.95 -18.36 -2.12
CA GLY A 333 -13.22 -18.12 -1.45
C GLY A 333 -14.44 -17.95 -2.39
N ASN A 334 -14.22 -17.65 -3.69
CA ASN A 334 -15.28 -17.63 -4.70
C ASN A 334 -15.83 -19.02 -5.06
N TYR A 335 -15.04 -20.08 -4.90
CA TYR A 335 -15.39 -21.46 -5.25
C TYR A 335 -15.05 -22.45 -4.12
N ILE A 336 -14.82 -21.95 -2.90
CA ILE A 336 -14.39 -22.75 -1.75
C ILE A 336 -15.44 -23.80 -1.34
N ASP A 337 -16.72 -23.52 -1.55
CA ASP A 337 -17.80 -24.47 -1.32
C ASP A 337 -17.65 -25.74 -2.18
N GLY A 338 -17.21 -25.58 -3.43
CA GLY A 338 -16.91 -26.69 -4.33
C GLY A 338 -15.66 -27.47 -3.91
N LEU A 339 -14.63 -26.78 -3.41
CA LEU A 339 -13.43 -27.45 -2.88
C LEU A 339 -13.76 -28.27 -1.62
N MET A 340 -14.54 -27.70 -0.70
CA MET A 340 -14.93 -28.33 0.57
C MET A 340 -15.82 -29.57 0.40
N SER A 341 -16.50 -29.71 -0.74
CA SER A 341 -17.32 -30.88 -1.05
C SER A 341 -16.50 -32.14 -1.38
N ARG A 342 -15.24 -31.97 -1.83
CA ARG A 342 -14.36 -33.08 -2.18
C ARG A 342 -13.46 -33.44 -1.00
N LYS A 343 -13.28 -34.75 -0.75
CA LYS A 343 -12.34 -35.24 0.27
C LYS A 343 -10.90 -34.88 -0.13
N GLU A 344 -10.10 -34.45 0.85
CA GLU A 344 -8.66 -34.15 0.77
C GLU A 344 -8.17 -33.05 -0.19
N SER A 345 -9.06 -32.45 -0.99
CA SER A 345 -8.77 -31.36 -1.94
C SER A 345 -8.00 -30.16 -1.33
N ILE A 346 -8.24 -29.85 -0.06
CA ILE A 346 -7.64 -28.70 0.63
C ILE A 346 -6.20 -28.99 1.03
N TYR A 347 -5.91 -30.22 1.45
CA TYR A 347 -4.55 -30.62 1.78
C TYR A 347 -3.68 -30.68 0.53
N SER A 348 -4.20 -31.27 -0.56
CA SER A 348 -3.52 -31.29 -1.86
C SER A 348 -3.32 -29.88 -2.43
N LEU A 349 -4.30 -28.98 -2.26
CA LEU A 349 -4.18 -27.57 -2.62
C LEU A 349 -3.12 -26.82 -1.79
N LEU A 350 -3.10 -26.99 -0.46
CA LEU A 350 -2.10 -26.36 0.41
C LEU A 350 -0.68 -26.81 0.03
N ARG A 351 -0.51 -28.11 -0.26
CA ARG A 351 0.77 -28.67 -0.72
C ARG A 351 1.18 -28.14 -2.09
N ALA A 352 0.24 -28.04 -3.03
CA ALA A 352 0.48 -27.46 -4.35
C ALA A 352 0.94 -25.99 -4.25
N LYS A 353 0.27 -25.18 -3.40
CA LYS A 353 0.67 -23.80 -3.14
C LYS A 353 2.07 -23.71 -2.55
N TYR A 354 2.38 -24.54 -1.55
CA TYR A 354 3.71 -24.56 -0.93
C TYR A 354 4.81 -24.81 -1.96
N ILE A 355 4.64 -25.83 -2.82
CA ILE A 355 5.61 -26.17 -3.87
C ILE A 355 5.73 -25.03 -4.89
N LEU A 356 4.60 -24.52 -5.39
CA LEU A 356 4.60 -23.47 -6.41
C LEU A 356 5.28 -22.19 -5.91
N TYR A 357 4.94 -21.72 -4.70
CA TYR A 357 5.55 -20.51 -4.15
C TYR A 357 7.03 -20.71 -3.79
N SER A 358 7.42 -21.92 -3.39
CA SER A 358 8.84 -22.25 -3.17
C SER A 358 9.64 -22.22 -4.48
N ILE A 359 9.09 -22.74 -5.58
CA ILE A 359 9.71 -22.64 -6.92
C ILE A 359 9.74 -21.18 -7.38
N ALA A 360 8.70 -20.41 -7.09
CA ALA A 360 8.62 -19.01 -7.50
C ALA A 360 9.68 -18.11 -6.84
N LEU A 361 10.28 -18.52 -5.71
CA LEU A 361 11.45 -17.84 -5.12
C LEU A 361 12.71 -17.92 -6.00
N LEU A 362 12.75 -18.77 -7.03
CA LEU A 362 13.81 -18.74 -8.03
C LEU A 362 13.81 -17.45 -8.87
N ILE A 363 12.65 -16.77 -8.97
CA ILE A 363 12.55 -15.50 -9.70
C ILE A 363 13.40 -14.41 -9.00
N PRO A 364 13.21 -14.09 -7.71
CA PRO A 364 14.06 -13.12 -7.03
C PRO A 364 15.53 -13.56 -6.97
N THR A 365 15.85 -14.85 -6.98
CA THR A 365 17.26 -15.28 -7.00
C THR A 365 17.94 -14.97 -8.32
N ILE A 366 17.25 -15.21 -9.44
CA ILE A 366 17.76 -14.86 -10.77
C ILE A 366 17.96 -13.35 -10.90
N LEU A 367 17.02 -12.56 -10.36
CA LEU A 367 17.10 -11.10 -10.38
C LEU A 367 18.25 -10.54 -9.52
N MET A 368 18.71 -11.30 -8.51
CA MET A 368 19.83 -10.92 -7.64
C MET A 368 21.19 -11.34 -8.19
N ILE A 369 21.27 -12.11 -9.28
CA ILE A 369 22.53 -12.52 -9.92
C ILE A 369 23.44 -11.33 -10.24
N PRO A 370 22.96 -10.21 -10.84
CA PRO A 370 23.83 -9.06 -11.10
C PRO A 370 24.50 -8.53 -9.83
N GLY A 371 23.78 -8.50 -8.70
CA GLY A 371 24.32 -8.08 -7.41
C GLY A 371 25.31 -9.07 -6.79
N MET A 372 25.26 -10.34 -7.19
CA MET A 372 26.27 -11.34 -6.84
C MET A 372 27.53 -11.17 -7.69
N VAL A 373 27.37 -10.91 -9.00
CA VAL A 373 28.48 -10.75 -9.96
C VAL A 373 29.31 -9.52 -9.65
N THR A 374 28.69 -8.43 -9.20
CA THR A 374 29.42 -7.23 -8.76
C THR A 374 30.16 -7.42 -7.43
N GLY A 375 30.15 -8.62 -6.83
CA GLY A 375 30.82 -8.94 -5.57
C GLY A 375 30.21 -8.26 -4.35
N LYS A 376 29.14 -7.48 -4.56
CA LYS A 376 28.49 -6.73 -3.51
C LYS A 376 27.72 -7.71 -2.61
N VAL A 377 26.86 -8.59 -3.14
CA VAL A 377 26.06 -9.55 -2.35
C VAL A 377 26.77 -10.90 -2.21
N SER A 378 26.81 -11.46 -1.00
CA SER A 378 27.35 -12.82 -0.80
C SER A 378 26.42 -13.88 -1.39
N VAL A 379 26.99 -14.78 -2.19
CA VAL A 379 26.24 -15.92 -2.78
C VAL A 379 25.67 -16.81 -1.68
N LEU A 380 26.45 -17.03 -0.62
CA LEU A 380 26.03 -17.81 0.55
C LEU A 380 24.81 -17.21 1.25
N GLY A 381 24.75 -15.88 1.40
CA GLY A 381 23.60 -15.19 2.00
C GLY A 381 22.32 -15.36 1.19
N CYS A 382 22.42 -15.26 -0.13
CA CYS A 382 21.27 -15.49 -1.03
C CYS A 382 20.77 -16.94 -1.00
N ILE A 383 21.68 -17.92 -0.94
CA ILE A 383 21.32 -19.34 -0.78
C ILE A 383 20.66 -19.56 0.59
N ALA A 384 21.20 -18.97 1.65
CA ALA A 384 20.61 -19.03 2.98
C ALA A 384 19.17 -18.51 2.98
N TRP A 385 18.90 -17.37 2.34
CA TRP A 385 17.55 -16.84 2.22
C TRP A 385 16.61 -17.68 1.35
N LEU A 386 17.11 -18.24 0.25
CA LEU A 386 16.33 -19.15 -0.60
C LEU A 386 15.85 -20.38 0.17
N ILE A 387 16.62 -20.89 1.14
CA ILE A 387 16.28 -22.08 1.92
C ILE A 387 15.49 -21.70 3.18
N PHE A 388 15.86 -20.61 3.84
CA PHE A 388 15.22 -20.19 5.09
C PHE A 388 13.76 -19.76 4.92
N ILE A 389 13.44 -19.08 3.82
CA ILE A 389 12.09 -18.52 3.58
C ILE A 389 11.03 -19.60 3.36
N PRO A 390 11.22 -20.61 2.47
CA PRO A 390 10.33 -21.77 2.37
C PRO A 390 10.20 -22.58 3.66
N GLY A 391 11.21 -22.54 4.52
CA GLY A 391 11.20 -23.21 5.81
C GLY A 391 10.42 -22.41 6.86
N ALA A 392 11.10 -21.47 7.50
CA ALA A 392 10.60 -20.78 8.69
C ALA A 392 9.49 -19.78 8.36
N VAL A 393 9.69 -18.96 7.32
CA VAL A 393 8.76 -17.85 6.99
C VAL A 393 7.44 -18.38 6.45
N TYR A 394 7.48 -19.38 5.56
CA TYR A 394 6.26 -19.99 5.02
C TYR A 394 5.49 -20.74 6.12
N CYS A 395 6.15 -21.40 7.07
CA CYS A 395 5.47 -22.00 8.21
C CYS A 395 4.59 -20.97 8.97
N CYS A 396 5.12 -19.76 9.20
CA CYS A 396 4.36 -18.66 9.80
C CYS A 396 3.23 -18.15 8.89
N LEU A 397 3.50 -17.96 7.59
CA LEU A 397 2.51 -17.41 6.65
C LEU A 397 1.35 -18.38 6.37
N PHE A 398 1.61 -19.69 6.31
CA PHE A 398 0.56 -20.69 6.09
C PHE A 398 -0.44 -20.77 7.25
N GLN A 399 -0.09 -20.29 8.44
CA GLN A 399 -1.03 -20.11 9.54
C GLN A 399 -2.21 -19.20 9.16
N LEU A 400 -2.00 -18.25 8.25
CA LEU A 400 -3.04 -17.36 7.75
C LEU A 400 -4.18 -18.09 7.05
N ALA A 401 -3.94 -19.28 6.48
CA ALA A 401 -5.02 -20.09 5.89
C ALA A 401 -6.15 -20.38 6.89
N VAL A 402 -5.82 -20.51 8.18
CA VAL A 402 -6.80 -20.83 9.23
C VAL A 402 -7.64 -19.60 9.61
N TYR A 403 -7.04 -18.41 9.57
CA TYR A 403 -7.66 -17.17 10.06
C TYR A 403 -8.24 -16.28 8.96
N ASN A 404 -7.79 -16.46 7.71
CA ASN A 404 -8.33 -15.74 6.57
C ASN A 404 -9.75 -16.24 6.26
N ASN A 405 -10.67 -15.29 6.24
CA ASN A 405 -12.10 -15.54 6.00
C ASN A 405 -12.72 -14.47 5.09
N LYS A 406 -11.89 -13.81 4.28
CA LYS A 406 -12.32 -12.77 3.33
C LYS A 406 -12.06 -13.25 1.91
N THR A 407 -13.08 -13.21 1.07
CA THR A 407 -12.93 -13.40 -0.38
C THR A 407 -12.30 -12.17 -1.01
N THR A 408 -11.52 -12.41 -2.06
CA THR A 408 -10.98 -11.38 -2.93
C THR A 408 -11.58 -11.58 -4.33
N ASP A 409 -12.27 -10.55 -4.83
CA ASP A 409 -12.83 -10.58 -6.19
C ASP A 409 -11.72 -10.55 -7.23
N LEU A 410 -11.51 -11.66 -7.93
CA LEU A 410 -10.43 -11.89 -8.90
C LEU A 410 -10.42 -10.89 -10.07
N ASN A 411 -11.59 -10.30 -10.37
CA ASN A 411 -11.80 -9.34 -11.45
C ASN A 411 -11.74 -7.88 -11.00
N SER A 412 -11.71 -7.60 -9.70
CA SER A 412 -11.65 -6.22 -9.20
C SER A 412 -10.27 -5.61 -9.46
N LYS A 413 -10.21 -4.29 -9.67
CA LYS A 413 -8.92 -3.61 -9.83
C LYS A 413 -8.22 -3.59 -8.46
N MET A 414 -6.97 -4.08 -8.38
CA MET A 414 -6.12 -4.14 -7.18
C MET A 414 -6.03 -2.83 -6.36
N THR A 415 -6.36 -1.69 -6.97
CA THR A 415 -6.41 -0.36 -6.35
C THR A 415 -7.68 -0.09 -5.55
N SER A 416 -8.67 -1.01 -5.59
CA SER A 416 -9.77 -1.04 -4.64
C SER A 416 -9.24 -1.49 -3.30
N ARG A 417 -9.52 -0.71 -2.26
CA ARG A 417 -9.33 -1.14 -0.87
C ARG A 417 -10.32 -2.27 -0.58
N GLN A 418 -10.03 -3.47 -1.08
CA GLN A 418 -10.38 -4.66 -0.35
C GLN A 418 -9.54 -4.56 0.92
N ASN A 419 -10.20 -4.47 2.07
CA ASN A 419 -9.53 -4.55 3.36
C ASN A 419 -8.89 -5.94 3.47
N ILE A 420 -7.74 -6.13 2.80
CA ILE A 420 -6.78 -7.19 3.03
C ILE A 420 -6.34 -6.96 4.47
N GLY A 421 -6.58 -7.93 5.33
CA GLY A 421 -6.29 -7.81 6.75
C GLY A 421 -7.53 -7.83 7.62
N THR A 422 -7.76 -8.91 8.35
CA THR A 422 -8.09 -8.73 9.77
C THR A 422 -6.85 -8.15 10.48
N GLY A 423 -6.98 -7.41 11.59
CA GLY A 423 -5.79 -6.87 12.29
C GLY A 423 -4.76 -7.96 12.63
N LEU A 424 -5.23 -9.19 12.85
CA LEU A 424 -4.42 -10.38 13.05
C LEU A 424 -3.58 -10.78 11.83
N GLN A 425 -4.11 -10.63 10.61
CA GLN A 425 -3.39 -10.95 9.38
C GLN A 425 -2.23 -9.96 9.13
N ASN A 426 -2.43 -8.68 9.44
CA ASN A 426 -1.35 -7.68 9.34
C ASN A 426 -0.28 -7.90 10.42
N LEU A 427 -0.67 -8.33 11.62
CA LEU A 427 0.27 -8.66 12.70
C LEU A 427 1.10 -9.90 12.34
N ILE A 428 0.48 -10.96 11.81
CA ILE A 428 1.19 -12.16 11.38
C ILE A 428 2.10 -11.86 10.17
N ALA A 429 1.65 -11.04 9.21
CA ALA A 429 2.50 -10.60 8.10
C ALA A 429 3.67 -9.72 8.58
N GLY A 430 3.44 -8.84 9.55
CA GLY A 430 4.47 -8.02 10.19
C GLY A 430 5.46 -8.89 10.98
N GLY A 431 5.00 -9.89 11.71
CA GLY A 431 5.83 -10.87 12.40
C GLY A 431 6.65 -11.72 11.43
N ALA A 432 6.07 -12.15 10.32
CA ALA A 432 6.77 -12.92 9.29
C ALA A 432 7.91 -12.12 8.61
N PHE A 433 7.84 -10.78 8.65
CA PHE A 433 8.92 -9.91 8.21
C PHE A 433 9.92 -9.59 9.33
N GLY A 434 9.43 -9.26 10.53
CA GLY A 434 10.26 -8.84 11.65
C GLY A 434 11.06 -9.97 12.32
N ILE A 435 10.50 -11.18 12.41
CA ILE A 435 11.17 -12.31 13.07
C ILE A 435 12.45 -12.71 12.33
N PRO A 436 12.47 -12.88 10.99
CA PRO A 436 13.70 -13.18 10.25
C PRO A 436 14.79 -12.10 10.41
N LEU A 437 14.39 -10.83 10.49
CA LEU A 437 15.32 -9.71 10.67
C LEU A 437 15.95 -9.69 12.06
N LEU A 438 15.12 -9.86 13.10
CA LEU A 438 15.61 -9.95 14.47
C LEU A 438 16.52 -11.16 14.64
N LEU A 439 16.18 -12.28 14.00
CA LEU A 439 16.99 -13.49 14.01
C LEU A 439 18.32 -13.27 13.30
N LEU A 440 18.35 -12.61 12.13
CA LEU A 440 19.62 -12.27 11.47
C LEU A 440 20.46 -11.31 12.32
N PHE A 441 19.85 -10.27 12.91
CA PHE A 441 20.58 -9.33 13.77
C PHE A 441 21.19 -10.04 14.97
N ALA A 442 20.41 -10.87 15.68
CA ALA A 442 20.89 -11.63 16.83
C ALA A 442 21.97 -12.66 16.46
N LEU A 443 21.83 -13.37 15.33
CA LEU A 443 22.85 -14.32 14.90
C LEU A 443 24.15 -13.62 14.50
N ASN A 444 24.06 -12.49 13.79
CA ASN A 444 25.23 -11.71 13.41
C ASN A 444 25.99 -11.13 14.61
N THR A 445 25.28 -10.73 15.68
CA THR A 445 25.94 -10.22 16.90
C THR A 445 26.58 -11.33 17.73
N ILE A 446 26.01 -12.54 17.75
CA ILE A 446 26.50 -13.65 18.59
C ILE A 446 27.56 -14.51 17.87
N PHE A 447 27.35 -14.84 16.60
CA PHE A 447 28.16 -15.82 15.86
C PHE A 447 28.97 -15.20 14.70
N GLY A 448 28.80 -13.91 14.43
CA GLY A 448 29.46 -13.22 13.33
C GLY A 448 28.84 -13.49 11.95
N LYS A 449 29.28 -12.71 10.95
CA LYS A 449 28.69 -12.66 9.61
C LYS A 449 28.96 -13.92 8.77
N GLU A 450 30.03 -14.66 9.06
CA GLU A 450 30.43 -15.85 8.30
C GLU A 450 29.62 -17.10 8.69
N VAL A 451 29.27 -17.24 9.98
CA VAL A 451 28.58 -18.43 10.51
C VAL A 451 27.06 -18.30 10.38
N THR A 452 26.54 -17.07 10.42
CA THR A 452 25.10 -16.78 10.39
C THR A 452 24.36 -17.39 9.18
N PRO A 453 24.87 -17.31 7.93
CA PRO A 453 24.22 -17.94 6.79
C PRO A 453 24.10 -19.46 6.90
N TRP A 454 25.10 -20.14 7.47
CA TRP A 454 25.07 -21.60 7.68
C TRP A 454 24.00 -22.01 8.69
N ILE A 455 23.85 -21.25 9.78
CA ILE A 455 22.78 -21.48 10.78
C ILE A 455 21.40 -21.28 10.12
N LEU A 456 21.24 -20.24 9.31
CA LEU A 456 19.99 -19.99 8.58
C LEU A 456 19.64 -21.14 7.61
N ILE A 457 20.62 -21.68 6.90
CA ILE A 457 20.45 -22.86 6.05
C ILE A 457 19.98 -24.05 6.89
N GLY A 458 20.64 -24.33 8.03
CA GLY A 458 20.28 -25.42 8.92
C GLY A 458 18.83 -25.33 9.41
N ILE A 459 18.40 -24.14 9.86
CA ILE A 459 17.01 -23.89 10.27
C ILE A 459 16.06 -24.08 9.08
N GLY A 460 16.39 -23.52 7.92
CA GLY A 460 15.56 -23.62 6.72
C GLY A 460 15.34 -25.08 6.29
N VAL A 461 16.41 -25.87 6.22
CA VAL A 461 16.33 -27.31 5.87
C VAL A 461 15.48 -28.08 6.89
N ALA A 462 15.65 -27.84 8.19
CA ALA A 462 14.85 -28.50 9.22
C ALA A 462 13.34 -28.20 9.07
N PHE A 463 12.98 -26.95 8.77
CA PHE A 463 11.59 -26.57 8.54
C PHE A 463 11.01 -27.05 7.20
N ILE A 464 11.83 -27.18 6.15
CA ILE A 464 11.43 -27.79 4.88
C ILE A 464 11.21 -29.30 5.07
N ALA A 465 12.08 -29.99 5.79
CA ALA A 465 11.92 -31.42 6.07
C ALA A 465 10.64 -31.69 6.87
N THR A 466 10.30 -30.82 7.82
CA THR A 466 9.07 -30.90 8.62
C THR A 466 7.83 -30.32 7.93
N SER A 467 7.93 -29.89 6.66
CA SER A 467 6.83 -29.28 5.87
C SER A 467 5.54 -30.08 5.87
N LYS A 468 5.64 -31.41 5.68
CA LYS A 468 4.48 -32.29 5.69
C LYS A 468 3.72 -32.23 7.02
N PHE A 469 4.44 -32.13 8.14
CA PHE A 469 3.89 -32.18 9.50
C PHE A 469 3.17 -30.88 9.85
N TRP A 470 3.80 -29.74 9.61
CA TRP A 470 3.16 -28.46 9.93
C TRP A 470 2.03 -28.11 8.94
N LEU A 471 2.13 -28.49 7.66
CA LEU A 471 1.01 -28.37 6.71
C LEU A 471 -0.20 -29.19 7.15
N MET A 472 0.02 -30.40 7.66
CA MET A 472 -1.05 -31.25 8.19
C MET A 472 -1.71 -30.61 9.42
N ASN A 473 -0.92 -30.01 10.31
CA ASN A 473 -1.45 -29.29 11.47
C ASN A 473 -2.27 -28.04 11.07
N VAL A 474 -1.84 -27.31 10.04
CA VAL A 474 -2.62 -26.19 9.46
C VAL A 474 -3.93 -26.72 8.89
N TYR A 475 -3.90 -27.82 8.14
CA TYR A 475 -5.09 -28.46 7.58
C TYR A 475 -6.10 -28.88 8.66
N HIS A 476 -5.68 -29.59 9.71
CA HIS A 476 -6.58 -30.00 10.80
C HIS A 476 -7.25 -28.80 11.50
N ARG A 477 -6.50 -27.73 11.74
CA ARG A 477 -7.04 -26.51 12.36
C ARG A 477 -8.00 -25.77 11.45
N LEU A 478 -7.72 -25.73 10.14
CA LEU A 478 -8.63 -25.19 9.14
C LEU A 478 -9.93 -26.00 9.10
N MET A 479 -9.84 -27.33 9.08
CA MET A 479 -11.01 -28.22 9.09
C MET A 479 -11.86 -28.08 10.36
N LYS A 480 -11.22 -27.93 11.54
CA LYS A 480 -11.94 -27.64 12.79
C LYS A 480 -12.74 -26.33 12.73
N ARG A 481 -12.30 -25.35 11.92
CA ARG A 481 -12.94 -24.04 11.75
C ARG A 481 -13.72 -23.90 10.43
N ARG A 482 -13.94 -24.99 9.69
CA ARG A 482 -14.48 -24.97 8.32
C ARG A 482 -15.74 -24.11 8.18
N TYR A 483 -16.72 -24.29 9.06
CA TYR A 483 -18.01 -23.60 8.97
C TYR A 483 -17.89 -22.10 9.16
N LYS A 484 -17.10 -21.67 10.16
CA LYS A 484 -16.82 -20.26 10.43
C LYS A 484 -16.07 -19.58 9.28
N ASN A 485 -15.16 -20.32 8.64
CA ASN A 485 -14.42 -19.80 7.49
C ASN A 485 -15.33 -19.71 6.25
N MET A 486 -16.13 -20.74 5.97
CA MET A 486 -17.11 -20.74 4.86
C MET A 486 -18.15 -19.64 5.00
N GLU A 487 -18.70 -19.45 6.20
CA GLU A 487 -19.62 -18.34 6.49
C GLU A 487 -18.95 -16.99 6.21
N GLY A 488 -17.72 -16.77 6.70
CA GLY A 488 -16.98 -15.54 6.42
C GLY A 488 -16.70 -15.31 4.92
N PHE A 489 -16.39 -16.37 4.17
CA PHE A 489 -16.21 -16.27 2.72
C PHE A 489 -17.52 -15.94 2.00
N ARG A 490 -18.64 -16.53 2.41
CA ARG A 490 -19.97 -16.23 1.83
C ARG A 490 -20.40 -14.78 2.10
N ASP A 491 -20.24 -14.33 3.34
CA ASP A 491 -20.54 -12.95 3.74
C ASP A 491 -19.71 -11.90 2.98
N SER A 492 -18.46 -12.24 2.66
CA SER A 492 -17.58 -11.31 1.94
C SER A 492 -17.83 -11.28 0.43
N ARG A 493 -18.41 -12.35 -0.15
CA ARG A 493 -18.75 -12.46 -1.57
C ARG A 493 -20.03 -11.70 -1.96
N GLN A 494 -21.00 -11.56 -1.06
CA GLN A 494 -22.28 -10.89 -1.34
C GLN A 494 -22.21 -9.35 -1.29
N LYS A 495 -21.04 -8.75 -1.60
CA LYS A 495 -20.85 -7.31 -1.73
C LYS A 495 -20.90 -6.88 -3.18
#